data_AF-A0A4E0QN73-F1
#
_entry.id   AF-A0A4E0QN73-F1
#
_cell.length_a   1.000
_cell.length_b   1.000
_cell.length_c   1.000
_cell.angle_alpha   90.00
_cell.angle_beta   90.00
_cell.angle_gamma   90.00
#
_symmetry.space_group_name_H-M   'P 1'
#
loop_
_entity.id
_entity.type
_entity.pdbx_description
1 polymer ?
#
loop_
_entity_poly.entity_id
_entity_poly.type
_entity_poly.pdbx_seq_one_letter_code
_entity_poly.pdbx_strand_id
1 'polypeptide(L)' 'MQTLAANLERYLFKVSGSDEELRVLSFGITEGISQLFSIDLEIVAENDALDFEQIIGQAGALTIQQYEEEESRYLHGIIS' A
#
# COMPACT_ATOMS: atom_id res chain seq x y z
N MET A 1 20.37 18.43 -6.61
CA MET A 1 19.65 17.21 -7.04
C MET A 1 20.40 16.05 -6.41
N GLN A 2 19.86 15.47 -5.33
CA GLN A 2 20.56 14.44 -4.55
C GLN A 2 20.18 13.06 -5.09
N THR A 3 21.17 12.19 -5.28
CA THR A 3 20.98 10.84 -5.83
C THR A 3 20.32 9.94 -4.79
N LEU A 4 19.16 9.38 -5.11
CA LEU A 4 18.45 8.44 -4.25
C LEU A 4 19.02 7.03 -4.41
N ALA A 5 19.10 6.29 -3.31
CA ALA A 5 19.37 4.86 -3.35
C ALA A 5 18.14 4.15 -3.93
N ALA A 6 18.25 3.63 -5.15
CA ALA A 6 17.15 2.97 -5.86
C ALA A 6 16.66 1.67 -5.18
N ASN A 7 17.39 1.19 -4.18
CA ASN A 7 17.14 -0.06 -3.46
C ASN A 7 16.36 0.12 -2.14
N LEU A 8 15.81 1.29 -1.88
CA LEU A 8 14.95 1.52 -0.70
C LEU A 8 13.48 1.41 -1.11
N GLU A 9 12.77 0.45 -0.53
CA GLU A 9 11.32 0.34 -0.63
C GLU A 9 10.66 1.51 0.10
N ARG A 10 9.76 2.22 -0.58
CA ARG A 10 9.11 3.45 -0.06
C ARG A 10 7.58 3.36 -0.02
N TYR A 11 7.03 2.33 -0.66
CA TYR A 11 5.62 2.10 -0.76
C TYR A 11 5.36 0.75 -0.12
N LEU A 12 4.73 0.79 1.05
CA LEU A 12 4.51 -0.40 1.87
C LEU A 12 3.01 -0.65 1.95
N PHE A 13 2.59 -1.91 1.84
CA PHE A 13 1.21 -2.28 2.01
C PHE A 13 1.07 -3.35 3.08
N LYS A 14 0.09 -3.20 3.96
CA LYS A 14 -0.24 -4.19 4.99
C LYS A 14 -1.72 -4.47 5.01
N VAL A 15 -2.07 -5.72 5.25
CA VAL A 15 -3.44 -6.17 5.48
C VAL A 15 -3.60 -6.52 6.96
N SER A 16 -4.64 -6.01 7.60
CA SER A 16 -4.91 -6.28 9.01
C SER A 16 -5.22 -7.76 9.21
N GLY A 17 -4.56 -8.39 10.19
CA GLY A 17 -4.76 -9.81 10.48
C GLY A 17 -4.04 -10.78 9.55
N SER A 18 -3.22 -10.28 8.62
CA SER A 18 -2.36 -11.11 7.76
C SER A 18 -0.88 -10.79 8.03
N ASP A 19 -0.08 -11.85 8.14
CA ASP A 19 1.38 -11.78 8.22
C ASP A 19 2.04 -11.94 6.83
N GLU A 20 1.25 -11.93 5.75
CA GLU A 20 1.76 -12.06 4.38
C GLU A 20 2.64 -10.87 3.99
N GLU A 21 3.79 -11.17 3.39
CA GLU A 21 4.70 -10.17 2.86
C GLU A 21 4.26 -9.77 1.45
N LEU A 22 3.63 -8.59 1.34
CA LEU A 22 3.15 -8.02 0.10
C LEU A 22 4.04 -6.85 -0.31
N ARG A 23 4.54 -6.86 -1.55
CA ARG A 23 5.34 -5.77 -2.12
C ARG A 23 4.52 -4.98 -3.13
N VAL A 24 4.64 -3.66 -3.09
CA VAL A 24 3.90 -2.76 -3.98
C VAL A 24 4.64 -2.61 -5.30
N LEU A 25 3.99 -2.93 -6.41
CA LEU A 25 4.51 -2.68 -7.76
C LEU A 25 4.11 -1.29 -8.27
N SER A 26 2.83 -0.98 -8.21
CA SER A 26 2.28 0.27 -8.71
C SER A 26 0.98 0.62 -7.98
N PHE A 27 0.62 1.91 -7.98
CA PHE A 27 -0.69 2.33 -7.46
C PHE A 27 -1.17 3.64 -8.09
N GLY A 28 -2.49 3.81 -8.13
CA GLY A 28 -3.17 5.06 -8.47
C GLY A 28 -4.11 5.46 -7.34
N ILE A 29 -4.13 6.74 -6.97
CA ILE A 29 -5.00 7.28 -5.91
C ILE A 29 -5.96 8.29 -6.53
N THR A 30 -7.26 8.09 -6.30
CA THR A 30 -8.30 9.07 -6.61
C THR A 30 -8.92 9.57 -5.31
N GLU A 31 -8.82 10.88 -5.07
CA GLU A 31 -9.34 11.56 -3.88
C GLU A 31 -10.08 12.84 -4.27
N GLY A 32 -11.14 13.18 -3.53
CA GLY A 32 -11.93 14.38 -3.76
C GLY A 32 -12.70 14.83 -2.52
N ILE A 33 -12.94 16.13 -2.40
CA ILE A 33 -13.71 16.69 -1.28
C ILE A 33 -15.14 16.14 -1.35
N SER A 34 -15.62 15.59 -0.22
CA SER A 34 -16.95 14.96 -0.10
C SER A 34 -17.16 13.76 -1.05
N GLN A 35 -16.09 13.09 -1.43
CA GLN A 35 -16.12 11.84 -2.20
C GLN A 35 -15.37 10.76 -1.43
N LEU A 36 -15.74 9.51 -1.67
CA LEU A 36 -14.92 8.38 -1.22
C LEU A 36 -13.63 8.38 -2.03
N PHE A 37 -12.51 8.14 -1.35
CA PHE A 37 -11.25 7.89 -2.04
C PHE A 37 -11.25 6.44 -2.57
N SER A 38 -10.45 6.21 -3.61
CA SER A 38 -10.15 4.87 -4.12
C SER A 38 -8.66 4.75 -4.39
N ILE A 39 -8.13 3.55 -4.19
CA ILE A 39 -6.74 3.21 -4.48
C ILE A 39 -6.75 1.97 -5.35
N ASP A 40 -6.30 2.13 -6.59
CA ASP A 40 -6.01 1.00 -7.46
C ASP A 40 -4.58 0.55 -7.14
N LEU A 41 -4.42 -0.62 -6.53
CA LEU A 41 -3.14 -1.11 -6.01
C LEU A 41 -2.72 -2.41 -6.70
N GLU A 42 -1.51 -2.43 -7.25
CA GLU A 42 -0.89 -3.64 -7.80
C GLU A 42 0.20 -4.12 -6.84
N ILE A 43 0.05 -5.37 -6.39
CA ILE A 43 0.96 -6.01 -5.44
C ILE A 43 1.51 -7.33 -5.97
N VAL A 44 2.63 -7.75 -5.42
CA VAL A 44 3.18 -9.10 -5.58
C VAL A 44 3.45 -9.72 -4.22
N ALA A 45 3.26 -11.02 -4.14
CA ALA A 45 3.60 -11.84 -3.00
C ALA A 45 4.58 -12.94 -3.44
N GLU A 46 5.44 -13.38 -2.53
CA GLU A 46 6.24 -14.60 -2.76
C GLU A 46 5.40 -15.86 -2.56
N ASN A 47 4.35 -15.79 -1.74
CA ASN A 47 3.40 -16.87 -1.51
C ASN A 47 2.46 -17.04 -2.73
N ASP A 48 2.55 -18.18 -3.40
CA ASP A 48 1.73 -18.55 -4.56
C ASP A 48 0.33 -19.06 -4.19
N ALA A 49 0.10 -19.35 -2.91
CA ALA A 49 -1.16 -19.85 -2.36
C ALA A 49 -1.93 -18.78 -1.57
N LEU A 50 -1.75 -17.50 -1.92
CA LEU A 50 -2.43 -16.38 -1.26
C LEU A 50 -3.96 -16.52 -1.35
N ASP A 51 -4.63 -16.62 -0.20
CA ASP A 51 -6.09 -16.73 -0.15
C ASP A 51 -6.75 -15.35 -0.17
N PHE A 52 -7.22 -14.94 -1.35
CA PHE A 52 -7.89 -13.65 -1.53
C PHE A 52 -9.18 -13.52 -0.71
N GLU A 53 -9.88 -14.62 -0.39
CA GLU A 53 -11.10 -14.55 0.43
C GLU A 53 -10.79 -14.06 1.85
N GLN A 54 -9.57 -14.26 2.33
CA GLN A 54 -9.12 -13.78 3.64
C GLN A 54 -8.68 -12.31 3.61
N ILE A 55 -8.43 -11.74 2.42
CA ILE A 55 -7.92 -10.38 2.23
C ILE A 55 -9.07 -9.41 1.91
N ILE A 56 -10.01 -9.82 1.07
CA ILE A 56 -11.17 -8.99 0.70
C ILE A 56 -12.03 -8.70 1.93
N GLY A 57 -12.43 -7.45 2.08
CA GLY A 57 -13.19 -6.94 3.23
C GLY A 57 -12.34 -6.64 4.47
N GLN A 58 -11.04 -6.96 4.48
CA GLN A 58 -10.15 -6.59 5.56
C GLN A 58 -9.70 -5.13 5.45
N ALA A 59 -9.25 -4.57 6.58
CA ALA A 59 -8.63 -3.26 6.60
C ALA A 59 -7.20 -3.33 6.01
N GLY A 60 -6.94 -2.51 5.01
CA GLY A 60 -5.62 -2.33 4.39
C GLY A 60 -5.00 -0.99 4.75
N ALA A 61 -3.67 -0.93 4.75
CA ALA A 61 -2.91 0.30 4.96
C ALA A 61 -1.80 0.44 3.91
N LEU A 62 -1.93 1.45 3.03
CA LEU A 62 -0.85 1.88 2.16
C LEU A 62 -0.05 2.98 2.86
N THR A 63 1.26 2.78 3.00
CA THR A 63 2.20 3.76 3.55
C THR A 63 3.06 4.30 2.43
N ILE A 64 3.02 5.62 2.26
CA ILE A 64 3.88 6.35 1.32
C ILE A 64 4.92 7.09 2.15
N GLN A 65 6.14 6.55 2.14
CA GLN A 65 7.27 7.18 2.81
C GLN A 65 7.72 8.41 2.02
N GLN A 66 7.67 9.58 2.66
CA GLN A 66 8.11 10.84 2.07
C GLN A 66 9.64 10.90 1.96
N TYR A 67 10.12 11.94 1.27
CA TYR A 67 11.53 12.28 1.26
C TYR A 67 11.89 13.04 2.56
N GLU A 68 13.15 12.96 3.00
CA GLU A 68 13.67 13.70 4.16
C GLU A 68 13.00 13.34 5.51
N GLU A 69 12.94 14.30 6.46
CA GLU A 69 12.32 14.17 7.79
C GLU A 69 10.79 14.43 7.76
N GLU A 70 10.17 14.41 6.57
CA GLU A 70 8.72 14.56 6.47
C GLU A 70 8.00 13.29 6.96
N GLU A 71 6.85 13.48 7.62
CA GLU A 71 6.05 12.36 8.10
C GLU A 71 5.52 11.53 6.93
N SER A 72 5.57 10.21 7.09
CA SER A 72 4.99 9.27 6.13
C SER A 72 3.48 9.50 6.04
N ARG A 73 2.95 9.38 4.82
CA ARG A 73 1.51 9.44 4.58
C ARG A 73 0.92 8.03 4.71
N TYR A 74 -0.14 7.92 5.49
CA TYR A 74 -0.87 6.66 5.69
C TYR A 74 -2.26 6.76 5.08
N LEU A 75 -2.62 5.78 4.25
CA LEU A 75 -3.94 5.63 3.67
C LEU A 75 -4.54 4.34 4.19
N HIS A 76 -5.50 4.47 5.11
CA HIS A 76 -6.23 3.34 5.69
C HIS A 76 -7.58 3.20 5.00
N GLY A 77 -7.91 1.99 4.57
CA GLY A 77 -9.17 1.70 3.88
C GLY A 77 -9.60 0.25 4.06
N ILE A 78 -10.70 -0.10 3.40
CA ILE A 78 -11.17 -1.49 3.28
C ILE A 78 -10.81 -1.98 1.89
N ILE A 79 -10.31 -3.21 1.80
CA ILE A 79 -9.98 -3.86 0.54
C ILE A 79 -11.27 -4.40 -0.08
N SER A 80 -11.56 -4.04 -1.32
CA SER A 80 -12.81 -4.37 -2.03
C SER A 80 -12.57 -4.84 -3.45
#